data_AF-A0ABD3AFZ8-F1
#
_entry.id   AF-A0ABD3AFZ8-F1
#
_cell.length_a   1.000
_cell.length_b   1.000
_cell.length_c   1.000
_cell.angle_alpha   90.00
_cell.angle_beta   90.00
_cell.angle_gamma   90.00
#
_symmetry.space_group_name_H-M   'P 1'
#
loop_
_entity.id
_entity.type
_entity.pdbx_description
1 polymer ?
#
loop_
_entity_poly.entity_id
_entity_poly.type
_entity_poly.pdbx_seq_one_letter_code
_entity_poly.pdbx_strand_id
1 'polypeptide(L)'
;MKVLQLSTLLAPYWIVSTCRGPHLPLSLTPSPPKVGKVVRLSIAQVLTVISQKQKSALREAYKKKKYLSLDLRPKKTRAIRRRLTKHQASLKTERQKKKEMYFPLRKFAVKV
;
A
#
# COMPACT_ATOMS: atom_id res chain seq x y z
N MET A 1 -50.49 4.13 -5.16
CA MET A 1 -51.54 4.83 -5.95
C MET A 1 -51.10 6.28 -6.13
N LYS A 2 -51.05 6.73 -7.39
CA LYS A 2 -50.99 8.12 -7.91
C LYS A 2 -49.79 8.96 -7.43
N VAL A 3 -48.73 9.16 -8.22
CA VAL A 3 -48.67 9.82 -9.55
C VAL A 3 -49.33 11.19 -9.53
N LEU A 4 -48.54 12.24 -9.74
CA LEU A 4 -48.68 13.30 -10.77
C LEU A 4 -47.77 14.48 -10.35
N GLN A 5 -46.64 14.73 -11.01
CA GLN A 5 -46.46 15.37 -12.32
C GLN A 5 -46.66 16.89 -12.26
N LEU A 6 -45.61 17.63 -12.59
CA LEU A 6 -45.53 18.64 -13.67
C LEU A 6 -44.05 19.05 -13.75
N SER A 7 -43.25 18.69 -14.77
CA SER A 7 -43.23 19.21 -16.16
C SER A 7 -43.17 20.74 -16.18
N THR A 8 -42.33 21.47 -16.90
CA THR A 8 -41.48 21.24 -18.08
C THR A 8 -41.05 22.65 -18.48
N LEU A 9 -39.77 22.90 -18.75
CA LEU A 9 -39.36 23.86 -19.79
C LEU A 9 -38.09 23.28 -20.42
N LEU A 10 -38.21 22.54 -21.53
CA LEU A 10 -38.17 23.07 -22.89
C LEU A 10 -37.00 24.03 -23.13
N ALA A 11 -35.92 23.48 -23.68
CA ALA A 11 -35.27 24.10 -24.83
C ALA A 11 -34.52 23.04 -25.66
N PRO A 12 -34.46 23.22 -26.99
CA PRO A 12 -34.54 22.14 -27.97
C PRO A 12 -33.29 22.08 -28.86
N TYR A 13 -33.27 21.11 -29.77
CA TYR A 13 -32.49 21.15 -31.02
C TYR A 13 -30.95 21.21 -30.90
N TRP A 14 -30.31 20.04 -30.86
CA TRP A 14 -29.23 19.77 -31.82
C TRP A 14 -29.34 18.32 -32.32
N ILE A 15 -30.02 18.20 -33.45
CA ILE A 15 -29.89 17.07 -34.36
C ILE A 15 -28.60 17.33 -35.15
N VAL A 16 -27.51 16.70 -34.74
CA VAL A 16 -26.45 16.17 -35.64
C VAL A 16 -26.00 14.88 -34.94
N SER A 17 -26.56 13.73 -35.31
CA SER A 17 -25.95 12.89 -36.35
C SER A 17 -24.43 12.83 -36.23
N THR A 18 -23.92 12.45 -35.06
CA THR A 18 -22.68 11.68 -35.03
C THR A 18 -23.10 10.24 -35.17
N CYS A 19 -22.97 9.74 -36.39
CA CYS A 19 -23.02 8.33 -36.73
C CYS A 19 -22.26 7.56 -35.65
N ARG A 20 -22.99 6.92 -34.74
CA ARG A 20 -22.45 5.85 -33.91
C ARG A 20 -22.22 4.71 -34.90
N GLY A 21 -21.08 4.79 -35.60
CA GLY A 21 -20.66 3.80 -36.57
C GLY A 21 -20.70 2.41 -35.92
N PRO A 22 -20.95 1.35 -36.69
CA PRO A 22 -20.87 0.00 -36.17
C PRO A 22 -19.50 -0.12 -35.51
N HIS A 23 -19.50 -0.47 -34.22
CA HIS A 23 -18.32 -0.99 -33.57
C HIS A 23 -17.80 -2.09 -34.50
N LEU A 24 -16.68 -1.81 -35.18
CA LEU A 24 -16.02 -2.80 -36.01
C LEU A 24 -15.82 -4.04 -35.13
N PRO A 25 -16.15 -5.24 -35.63
CA PRO A 25 -16.01 -6.45 -34.84
C PRO A 25 -14.57 -6.53 -34.34
N LEU A 26 -14.42 -6.83 -33.05
CA LEU A 26 -13.16 -7.07 -32.37
C LEU A 26 -12.46 -8.35 -32.88
N SER A 27 -12.59 -8.68 -34.16
CA SER A 27 -11.89 -9.77 -34.84
C SER A 27 -10.65 -9.20 -35.51
N LEU A 28 -9.49 -9.71 -35.07
CA LEU A 28 -8.13 -9.50 -35.61
C LEU A 28 -7.37 -8.29 -35.04
N THR A 29 -7.10 -8.32 -33.73
CA THR A 29 -5.80 -7.77 -33.29
C THR A 29 -4.75 -8.85 -33.55
N PRO A 30 -3.67 -8.58 -34.32
CA PRO A 30 -2.59 -9.54 -34.45
C PRO A 30 -1.99 -9.79 -33.06
N SER A 31 -1.80 -11.08 -32.73
CA SER A 31 -1.04 -11.50 -31.55
C SER A 31 0.26 -10.69 -31.47
N PRO A 32 0.56 -10.03 -30.33
CA PRO A 32 1.74 -9.18 -30.24
C PRO A 32 2.99 -10.00 -30.58
N PRO A 33 3.89 -9.49 -31.44
CA PRO A 33 5.04 -10.25 -31.89
C PRO A 33 5.87 -10.71 -30.69
N LYS A 34 6.17 -12.02 -30.64
CA LYS A 34 6.90 -12.68 -29.54
C LYS A 34 8.23 -11.97 -29.22
N VAL A 35 8.86 -11.38 -30.23
CA VAL A 35 10.11 -10.61 -30.14
C VAL A 35 9.98 -9.40 -29.20
N GLY A 36 8.87 -8.66 -29.28
CA GLY A 36 8.64 -7.49 -28.42
C GLY A 36 8.50 -7.87 -26.94
N LYS A 37 7.96 -9.05 -26.65
CA LYS A 37 7.83 -9.56 -25.27
C LYS A 37 9.19 -9.90 -24.68
N VAL A 38 10.05 -10.61 -25.41
CA VAL A 38 11.38 -11.01 -24.93
C VAL A 38 12.26 -9.79 -24.66
N VAL A 39 12.30 -8.84 -25.60
CA VAL A 39 13.09 -7.62 -25.45
C VAL A 39 12.62 -6.80 -24.24
N ARG A 40 11.30 -6.60 -24.06
CA ARG A 40 10.74 -5.89 -22.89
C ARG A 40 11.14 -6.54 -21.56
N LEU A 41 11.13 -7.87 -21.50
CA LEU A 41 11.54 -8.61 -20.31
C LEU A 41 13.04 -8.45 -20.04
N SER A 42 13.89 -8.52 -21.07
CA SER A 42 15.34 -8.34 -20.92
C SER A 42 15.70 -6.94 -20.39
N ILE A 43 15.05 -5.90 -20.91
CA ILE A 43 15.22 -4.52 -20.44
C ILE A 43 14.78 -4.40 -18.98
N ALA A 44 13.62 -4.96 -18.64
CA ALA A 44 13.11 -4.95 -17.26
C ALA A 44 14.05 -5.66 -16.28
N GLN A 45 14.68 -6.77 -16.69
CA GLN A 45 15.65 -7.50 -15.88
C GLN A 45 16.89 -6.65 -15.57
N VAL A 46 17.48 -6.01 -16.59
CA VAL A 46 18.65 -5.13 -16.42
C VAL A 46 18.33 -3.96 -15.47
N LEU A 47 17.19 -3.29 -15.68
CA LEU A 47 16.75 -2.19 -14.82
C LEU A 47 16.51 -2.65 -13.37
N THR A 48 15.99 -3.86 -13.19
CA THR A 48 15.78 -4.45 -11.86
C THR A 48 17.11 -4.66 -11.14
N VAL A 49 18.12 -5.22 -11.82
CA VAL A 49 19.46 -5.43 -11.25
C VAL A 49 20.12 -4.10 -10.87
N ILE A 50 20.02 -3.09 -11.73
CA ILE A 50 20.53 -1.74 -11.44
C ILE A 50 19.84 -1.17 -10.19
N SER A 51 18.51 -1.25 -10.11
CA SER A 51 17.74 -0.76 -8.96
C SER A 51 18.09 -1.49 -7.66
N GLN A 52 18.32 -2.80 -7.72
CA GLN A 52 18.74 -3.60 -6.56
C GLN A 52 20.12 -3.15 -6.05
N LYS A 53 21.11 -2.99 -6.94
CA LYS A 53 22.46 -2.52 -6.59
C LYS A 53 22.48 -1.11 -6.02
N GLN A 54 21.69 -0.20 -6.59
CA GLN A 54 21.55 1.17 -6.07
C GLN A 54 20.94 1.15 -4.65
N LYS A 55 19.88 0.36 -4.44
CA LYS A 55 19.24 0.23 -3.13
C LYS A 55 20.14 -0.42 -2.10
N SER A 56 20.98 -1.40 -2.47
CA SER A 56 21.93 -2.03 -1.53
C SER A 56 23.00 -1.02 -1.09
N ALA A 57 23.60 -0.30 -2.04
CA ALA A 57 24.58 0.75 -1.73
C ALA A 57 24.00 1.85 -0.81
N LEU A 58 22.76 2.28 -1.07
CA LEU A 58 22.07 3.22 -0.18
C LEU A 58 21.80 2.63 1.22
N ARG A 59 21.40 1.36 1.32
CA ARG A 59 21.20 0.72 2.63
C ARG A 59 22.49 0.67 3.46
N GLU A 60 23.62 0.43 2.82
CA GLU A 60 24.93 0.44 3.46
C GLU A 60 25.29 1.85 3.95
N ALA A 61 25.16 2.85 3.08
CA ALA A 61 25.45 4.25 3.40
C ALA A 61 24.59 4.82 4.55
N TYR A 62 23.36 4.32 4.72
CA TYR A 62 22.40 4.79 5.74
C TYR A 62 22.24 3.85 6.95
N LYS A 63 22.98 2.73 7.04
CA LYS A 63 22.77 1.66 8.06
C LYS A 63 22.79 2.15 9.52
N LYS A 64 23.59 3.17 9.83
CA LYS A 64 23.77 3.70 11.20
C LYS A 64 23.22 5.11 11.38
N LYS A 65 22.60 5.69 10.35
CA LYS A 65 22.05 7.05 10.40
C LYS A 65 20.67 6.99 11.05
N LYS A 66 20.37 7.94 11.95
CA LYS A 66 19.08 8.03 12.66
C LYS A 66 17.89 8.18 11.70
N TYR A 67 18.08 8.97 10.64
CA TYR A 67 17.04 9.27 9.66
C TYR A 67 17.30 8.53 8.35
N LEU A 68 16.34 7.69 7.96
CA LEU A 68 16.31 7.03 6.67
C LEU A 68 15.39 7.80 5.72
N SER A 69 15.67 7.72 4.42
CA SER A 69 14.74 8.21 3.39
C SER A 69 13.41 7.44 3.43
N LEU A 70 12.35 8.05 2.91
CA LEU A 70 10.99 7.48 2.91
C LEU A 70 10.92 6.13 2.17
N ASP A 71 11.78 5.93 1.17
CA ASP A 71 11.81 4.73 0.34
C ASP A 71 12.42 3.52 1.04
N LEU A 72 13.44 3.75 1.88
CA LEU A 72 14.13 2.70 2.64
C LEU A 72 13.40 2.34 3.94
N ARG A 73 12.41 3.12 4.35
CA ARG A 73 11.62 2.85 5.55
C ARG A 73 10.81 1.56 5.38
N PRO A 74 10.71 0.70 6.42
CA PRO A 74 9.87 -0.50 6.36
C PRO A 74 8.41 -0.13 6.06
N LYS A 75 7.81 -0.80 5.07
CA LYS A 75 6.40 -0.63 4.70
C LYS A 75 5.51 -1.33 5.74
N LYS A 76 5.07 -0.56 6.73
CA LYS A 76 4.09 -0.95 7.76
C LYS A 76 2.91 0.01 7.71
N THR A 77 1.77 -0.40 8.27
CA THR A 77 0.60 0.48 8.37
C THR A 77 0.93 1.76 9.16
N ARG A 78 0.21 2.84 8.87
CA ARG A 78 0.41 4.14 9.54
C ARG A 78 0.25 4.03 11.06
N ALA A 79 -0.73 3.24 11.52
CA ALA A 79 -0.95 2.96 12.94
C ALA A 79 0.28 2.30 13.59
N ILE A 80 0.84 1.27 12.96
CA ILE A 80 2.04 0.58 13.48
C ILE A 80 3.27 1.50 13.49
N ARG A 81 3.38 2.46 12.57
CA ARG A 81 4.47 3.44 12.55
C ARG A 81 4.36 4.49 13.67
N ARG A 82 3.15 4.75 14.17
CA ARG A 82 2.86 5.77 15.19
C ARG A 82 2.77 5.23 16.61
N ARG A 83 2.52 3.92 16.77
CA ARG A 83 2.50 3.30 18.10
C ARG A 83 3.86 3.42 18.80
N LEU A 84 3.85 3.33 20.13
CA LEU A 84 5.06 3.34 20.95
C LEU A 84 6.00 2.18 20.58
N THR A 85 7.30 2.42 20.72
CA THR A 85 8.30 1.35 20.61
C THR A 85 8.16 0.37 21.79
N LYS A 86 8.59 -0.88 21.62
CA LYS A 86 8.53 -1.90 22.68
C LYS A 86 9.25 -1.42 23.96
N HIS A 87 10.40 -0.78 23.79
CA HIS A 87 11.16 -0.18 24.88
C HIS A 87 10.33 0.86 25.62
N GLN A 88 9.77 1.86 24.91
CA GLN A 88 8.93 2.89 25.52
C GLN A 88 7.71 2.31 26.23
N ALA A 89 7.05 1.32 25.63
CA ALA A 89 5.90 0.66 26.22
C ALA A 89 6.26 -0.15 27.48
N SER A 90 7.49 -0.67 27.57
CA SER A 90 7.98 -1.40 28.75
C SER A 90 8.57 -0.52 29.85
N LEU A 91 8.71 0.79 29.62
CA LEU A 91 9.24 1.69 30.64
C LEU A 91 8.30 1.74 31.84
N LYS A 92 8.85 1.42 33.01
CA LYS A 92 8.17 1.46 34.30
C LYS A 92 8.91 2.43 35.21
N THR A 93 8.17 3.10 36.10
CA THR A 93 8.77 3.94 37.13
C THR A 93 9.58 3.10 38.12
N GLU A 94 10.58 3.69 38.76
CA GLU A 94 11.41 2.99 39.76
C GLU A 94 10.57 2.42 40.91
N ARG A 95 9.51 3.15 41.30
CA ARG A 95 8.54 2.67 42.30
C ARG A 95 7.82 1.39 41.84
N GLN A 96 7.35 1.35 40.59
CA GLN A 96 6.66 0.19 40.05
C GLN A 96 7.60 -1.00 39.89
N LYS A 97 8.84 -0.78 39.42
CA LYS A 97 9.86 -1.83 39.32
C LYS A 97 10.11 -2.48 40.69
N LYS A 98 10.32 -1.68 41.74
CA LYS A 98 10.50 -2.18 43.11
C LYS A 98 9.31 -3.02 43.57
N LYS A 99 8.08 -2.54 43.34
CA LYS A 99 6.85 -3.28 43.70
C LYS A 99 6.78 -4.65 43.01
N GLU A 100 7.08 -4.69 41.71
CA GLU A 100 7.05 -5.94 40.93
C GLU A 100 8.15 -6.92 41.32
N MET A 101 9.34 -6.43 41.71
CA MET A 101 10.42 -7.27 42.22
C MET A 101 10.06 -7.89 43.58
N TYR A 102 9.49 -7.10 44.50
CA TYR A 102 9.18 -7.59 45.85
C TYR A 102 7.92 -8.48 45.88
N PHE A 103 6.89 -8.13 45.11
CA PHE A 103 5.59 -8.80 45.15
C PHE A 103 5.15 -9.27 43.76
N PRO A 104 5.84 -10.27 43.17
CA PRO A 104 5.37 -10.89 41.95
C PRO A 104 4.09 -11.71 42.21
N LEU A 105 3.22 -11.81 41.20
CA LEU A 105 2.08 -12.73 41.25
C LEU A 105 2.61 -14.17 41.27
N ARG A 106 2.47 -14.83 42.42
CA ARG A 106 2.92 -16.21 42.62
C ARG A 106 1.81 -17.16 42.16
N LYS A 107 2.18 -18.22 41.46
CA LYS A 107 1.24 -19.30 41.12
C LYS A 107 1.10 -20.21 42.33
N PHE A 108 -0.12 -20.42 42.80
CA PHE A 108 -0.43 -21.39 43.85
C PHE A 108 -1.69 -22.18 43.47
N ALA A 109 -1.81 -23.39 43.99
CA ALA A 109 -3.00 -24.21 43.85
C ALA A 109 -3.49 -24.56 45.27
N VAL A 110 -4.79 -24.38 45.51
CA VAL A 110 -5.43 -24.83 46.74
C VAL A 110 -6.11 -26.15 46.42
N LYS A 111 -5.75 -27.20 47.16
CA LYS A 111 -6.47 -28.47 47.08
C LYS A 111 -7.75 -28.32 47.91
N VAL A 112 -8.89 -28.48 47.26
CA VAL A 112 -10.20 -28.62 47.93
C VAL A 112 -10.28 -30.02 48.51
#